data_AF-A0A7G1IBA9-F1
#
_entry.id   AF-A0A7G1IBA9-F1
#
_cell.length_a   1.000
_cell.length_b   1.000
_cell.length_c   1.000
_cell.angle_alpha   90.00
_cell.angle_beta   90.00
_cell.angle_gamma   90.00
#
_symmetry.space_group_name_H-M   'P 1'
#
loop_
_entity.id
_entity.type
_entity.pdbx_description
1 polymer ?
#
loop_
_entity_poly.entity_id
_entity_poly.type
_entity_poly.pdbx_seq_one_letter_code
_entity_poly.pdbx_strand_id
1 'polypeptide(L)'
;MKVAICGAGTAGLSLAERLSALGAEVVVLERSSGPRTHGHMIDFYGAGYDAAEAIGVLPAIQRVGYPLGDSSLIDRHGRRRRRCPTGRSLGRSTAGCAG
;
A
#
# COMPACT_ATOMS: atom_id res chain seq x y z
N MET A 1 17.22 20.73 -5.11
CA MET A 1 16.09 21.26 -4.31
C MET A 1 16.18 20.67 -2.91
N LYS A 2 15.89 21.43 -1.84
CA LYS A 2 15.87 20.91 -0.46
C LYS A 2 14.42 20.76 0.03
N VAL A 3 14.08 19.64 0.63
CA VAL A 3 12.71 19.31 1.08
C VAL A 3 12.72 18.77 2.50
N ALA A 4 11.86 19.32 3.36
CA ALA A 4 11.58 18.75 4.68
C ALA A 4 10.22 18.05 4.67
N ILE A 5 10.18 16.80 5.14
CA ILE A 5 8.96 15.98 5.26
C ILE A 5 8.69 15.74 6.74
N CYS A 6 7.52 16.17 7.22
CA CYS A 6 7.09 15.93 8.60
C CYS A 6 6.23 14.66 8.69
N GLY A 7 6.83 13.58 9.17
CA GLY A 7 6.23 12.28 9.41
C GLY A 7 6.89 11.17 8.61
N ALA A 8 7.37 10.12 9.29
CA ALA A 8 7.94 8.91 8.70
C ALA A 8 6.93 7.76 8.66
N GLY A 9 5.68 8.07 8.30
CA GLY A 9 4.67 7.07 7.97
C GLY A 9 4.80 6.59 6.52
N THR A 10 3.90 5.72 6.06
CA THR A 10 3.90 5.16 4.70
C THR A 10 3.98 6.25 3.62
N ALA A 11 3.12 7.27 3.69
CA ALA A 11 3.13 8.36 2.71
C ALA A 11 4.43 9.18 2.76
N GLY A 12 4.94 9.48 3.96
CA GLY A 12 6.15 10.28 4.12
C GLY A 12 7.40 9.57 3.61
N LEU A 13 7.54 8.27 3.89
CA LEU A 13 8.65 7.46 3.41
C LEU A 13 8.56 7.20 1.90
N SER A 14 7.37 6.92 1.36
CA SER A 14 7.17 6.80 -0.09
C SER A 14 7.51 8.11 -0.82
N LEU A 15 7.12 9.26 -0.28
CA LEU A 15 7.45 10.56 -0.86
C LEU A 15 8.95 10.87 -0.75
N ALA A 16 9.57 10.56 0.39
CA ALA A 16 10.99 10.77 0.62
C ALA A 16 11.84 9.98 -0.38
N GLU A 17 11.53 8.69 -0.56
CA GLU A 17 12.17 7.83 -1.57
C GLU A 17 12.04 8.47 -2.95
N ARG A 18 10.82 8.82 -3.36
CA ARG A 18 10.59 9.29 -4.73
C ARG A 18 11.29 10.61 -5.03
N LEU A 19 11.24 11.56 -4.10
CA LEU A 19 11.92 12.85 -4.25
C LEU A 19 13.43 12.70 -4.21
N SER A 20 13.96 11.82 -3.36
CA SER A 20 15.39 11.51 -3.31
C SER A 20 15.86 10.88 -4.62
N ALA A 21 15.11 9.93 -5.18
CA ALA A 21 15.40 9.30 -6.46
C ALA A 21 15.38 10.30 -7.64
N LEU A 22 14.61 11.38 -7.52
CA LEU A 22 14.56 12.48 -8.49
C LEU A 22 15.64 13.58 -8.24
N GLY A 23 16.53 13.38 -7.27
CA GLY A 23 17.67 14.28 -7.01
C GLY A 23 17.39 15.41 -6.01
N ALA A 24 16.30 15.35 -5.25
CA ALA A 24 16.08 16.28 -4.14
C ALA A 24 16.91 15.86 -2.89
N GLU A 25 17.39 16.85 -2.13
CA GLU A 25 17.95 16.65 -0.80
C GLU A 25 16.79 16.64 0.20
N VAL A 26 16.47 15.46 0.74
CA VAL A 26 15.30 15.25 1.59
C VAL A 26 15.71 15.04 3.05
N VAL A 27 15.06 15.77 3.96
CA VAL A 27 15.14 15.54 5.41
C VAL A 27 13.77 15.10 5.90
N VAL A 28 13.70 13.96 6.60
CA VAL A 28 12.46 13.46 7.22
C VAL A 28 12.51 13.69 8.72
N LEU A 29 11.48 14.32 9.26
CA LEU A 29 11.30 14.59 10.69
C LEU A 29 10.17 13.70 11.21
N GLU A 30 10.45 12.85 12.19
CA GLU A 30 9.45 12.01 12.84
C GLU A 30 9.50 12.20 14.35
N ARG A 31 8.32 12.23 14.98
CA ARG A 31 8.19 12.38 16.42
C ARG A 31 8.42 11.05 17.15
N SER A 32 8.01 9.94 16.56
CA SER A 32 8.25 8.60 17.08
C SER A 32 9.74 8.26 17.06
N SER A 33 10.22 7.64 18.13
CA SER A 33 11.63 7.18 18.23
C SER A 33 11.97 6.00 17.32
N GLY A 34 10.96 5.41 16.67
CA GLY A 34 11.13 4.33 15.72
C GLY A 34 9.83 3.95 15.00
N PRO A 35 9.87 2.95 14.11
CA PRO A 35 8.69 2.43 13.44
C PRO A 35 7.63 1.99 14.45
N ARG A 36 6.35 2.24 14.14
CA ARG A 36 5.25 1.79 15.01
C ARG A 36 5.22 0.27 15.04
N THR A 37 5.05 -0.28 16.24
CA THR A 37 4.92 -1.74 16.47
C THR A 37 3.52 -2.26 16.22
N HIS A 38 2.52 -1.37 16.23
CA HIS A 38 1.14 -1.70 15.88
C HIS A 38 0.94 -1.49 14.38
N GLY A 39 0.46 -2.53 13.72
CA GLY A 39 0.21 -2.54 12.29
C GLY A 39 -1.28 -2.61 11.96
N HIS A 40 -1.63 -2.11 10.78
CA HIS A 40 -2.90 -2.39 10.14
C HIS A 40 -2.62 -3.26 8.91
N MET A 41 -3.57 -4.11 8.53
CA MET A 41 -3.51 -4.76 7.23
C MET A 41 -3.72 -3.68 6.16
N ILE A 42 -2.77 -3.59 5.22
CA ILE A 42 -2.82 -2.66 4.10
C ILE A 42 -2.84 -3.50 2.83
N ASP A 43 -3.69 -3.12 1.89
CA ASP A 43 -3.80 -3.75 0.60
C ASP A 43 -3.41 -2.77 -0.51
N PHE A 44 -2.86 -3.29 -1.60
CA PHE A 44 -2.33 -2.51 -2.72
C PHE A 44 -3.17 -2.78 -3.98
N TYR A 45 -3.92 -1.78 -4.41
CA TYR A 45 -4.75 -1.83 -5.62
C TYR A 45 -4.41 -0.70 -6.59
N GLY A 46 -4.59 -0.95 -7.89
CA GLY A 46 -4.45 0.06 -8.95
C GLY A 46 -3.20 0.93 -8.79
N ALA A 47 -3.39 2.25 -8.65
CA ALA A 47 -2.30 3.22 -8.53
C ALA A 47 -1.36 2.96 -7.33
N GLY A 48 -1.86 2.41 -6.22
CA GLY A 48 -1.01 2.07 -5.08
C GLY A 48 -0.04 0.93 -5.41
N TYR A 49 -0.52 -0.05 -6.17
CA TYR A 49 0.31 -1.15 -6.67
C TYR A 49 1.37 -0.63 -7.65
N ASP A 50 0.95 0.22 -8.60
CA ASP A 50 1.84 0.83 -9.60
C ASP A 50 2.91 1.72 -8.94
N ALA A 51 2.55 2.45 -7.89
CA ALA A 51 3.49 3.23 -7.11
C ALA A 51 4.51 2.33 -6.39
N ALA A 52 4.06 1.23 -5.77
CA ALA A 52 4.95 0.27 -5.10
C ALA A 52 5.92 -0.40 -6.09
N GLU A 53 5.49 -0.66 -7.31
CA GLU A 53 6.32 -1.14 -8.42
C GLU A 53 7.34 -0.07 -8.84
N ALA A 54 6.89 1.17 -9.05
CA ALA A 54 7.74 2.27 -9.52
C ALA A 54 8.85 2.66 -8.53
N ILE A 55 8.61 2.50 -7.22
CA ILE A 55 9.62 2.72 -6.17
C ILE A 55 10.43 1.44 -5.82
N GLY A 56 10.16 0.33 -6.51
CA GLY A 56 10.95 -0.91 -6.41
C GLY A 56 10.71 -1.77 -5.17
N VAL A 57 9.70 -1.46 -4.35
CA VAL A 57 9.43 -2.20 -3.09
C VAL A 57 8.44 -3.35 -3.27
N LEU A 58 7.77 -3.43 -4.42
CA LEU A 58 6.76 -4.46 -4.69
C LEU A 58 7.25 -5.90 -4.42
N PRO A 59 8.45 -6.35 -4.85
CA PRO A 59 8.93 -7.70 -4.55
C PRO A 59 9.14 -7.96 -3.05
N ALA A 60 9.49 -6.93 -2.27
CA ALA A 60 9.62 -7.05 -0.82
C ALA A 60 8.24 -7.20 -0.18
N ILE A 61 7.26 -6.40 -0.63
CA ILE A 61 5.86 -6.48 -0.17
C ILE A 61 5.26 -7.85 -0.49
N GLN A 62 5.46 -8.38 -1.70
CA GLN A 62 4.94 -9.70 -2.09
C GLN A 62 5.49 -10.84 -1.24
N ARG A 63 6.73 -10.73 -0.74
CA ARG A 63 7.38 -11.75 0.08
C ARG A 63 6.83 -11.84 1.50
N VAL A 64 6.41 -10.70 2.05
CA VAL A 64 5.83 -10.61 3.40
C VAL A 64 4.30 -10.53 3.39
N GLY A 65 3.72 -10.34 2.21
CA GLY A 65 2.29 -10.16 2.00
C GLY A 65 1.50 -11.42 2.31
N TYR A 66 0.31 -11.22 2.85
CA TYR A 66 -0.64 -12.30 3.11
C TYR A 66 -1.49 -12.54 1.86
N PRO A 67 -1.51 -13.75 1.27
CA PRO A 67 -2.32 -14.04 0.10
C PRO A 67 -3.80 -14.06 0.52
N LEU A 68 -4.55 -13.05 0.09
CA LEU A 68 -5.99 -13.03 0.25
C LEU A 68 -6.64 -13.86 -0.86
N GLY A 69 -7.52 -14.78 -0.48
CA GLY A 69 -8.44 -15.44 -1.40
C GLY A 69 -9.56 -14.49 -1.82
N ASP A 70 -10.68 -15.02 -2.29
CA ASP A 70 -11.82 -14.17 -2.67
C ASP A 70 -12.40 -13.43 -1.48
N SER A 71 -12.68 -12.15 -1.65
CA SER A 71 -13.47 -11.37 -0.71
C SER A 71 -14.94 -11.34 -1.17
N SER A 72 -15.86 -11.22 -0.21
CA SER A 72 -17.30 -11.16 -0.51
C SER A 72 -17.99 -10.19 0.41
N LEU A 73 -18.87 -9.36 -0.15
CA LEU A 73 -19.75 -8.50 0.62
C LEU A 73 -20.97 -9.30 1.06
N ILE A 74 -21.15 -9.44 2.36
CA ILE A 74 -22.27 -10.16 2.97
C ILE A 74 -23.23 -9.14 3.59
N ASP A 75 -24.54 -9.31 3.38
CA ASP A 75 -25.54 -8.48 4.04
C ASP A 75 -25.81 -8.91 5.48
N ARG A 76 -26.60 -8.11 6.22
CA ARG A 76 -26.99 -8.40 7.62
C ARG A 76 -27.73 -9.73 7.83
N HIS A 77 -28.23 -10.36 6.77
CA HIS A 77 -28.95 -11.63 6.82
C HIS A 77 -28.05 -12.81 6.39
N GLY A 78 -26.74 -12.59 6.25
CA GLY A 78 -25.79 -13.63 5.85
C GLY A 78 -25.81 -13.93 4.35
N ARG A 79 -26.55 -13.18 3.53
CA ARG A 79 -26.60 -13.40 2.08
C ARG A 79 -25.45 -12.69 1.39
N ARG A 80 -24.72 -13.44 0.57
CA ARG A 80 -23.64 -12.89 -0.26
C ARG A 80 -24.22 -11.99 -1.34
N ARG A 81 -23.91 -10.70 -1.27
CA ARG A 81 -24.36 -9.69 -2.23
C ARG A 81 -23.44 -9.57 -3.43
N ARG A 82 -22.12 -9.58 -3.19
CA ARG A 82 -21.11 -9.44 -4.26
C ARG A 82 -19.89 -10.28 -3.91
N ARG A 83 -19.30 -10.93 -4.92
CA ARG A 83 -17.94 -11.48 -4.84
C ARG A 83 -16.99 -10.47 -5.43
N CYS A 84 -15.94 -10.14 -4.70
CA CYS A 84 -14.84 -9.34 -5.19
C CYS A 84 -13.66 -10.31 -5.38
N PRO A 85 -13.34 -10.70 -6.63
CA PRO A 85 -12.16 -11.49 -6.90
C PRO A 85 -10.93 -10.65 -6.58
N THR A 86 -10.37 -10.86 -5.40
CA THR A 86 -9.02 -10.45 -5.07
C THR A 86 -8.11 -11.38 -5.87
N GLY A 87 -7.38 -10.83 -6.84
CA GLY A 87 -6.47 -11.63 -7.68
C GLY A 87 -5.63 -12.54 -6.79
N ARG A 88 -5.50 -13.82 -7.16
CA ARG A 88 -4.90 -14.91 -6.34
C ARG A 88 -3.39 -14.74 -6.07
N SER A 89 -2.84 -13.62 -6.50
CA SER A 89 -1.53 -13.09 -6.20
C SER A 89 -1.70 -11.58 -6.12
N LEU A 90 -0.88 -10.90 -5.31
CA LEU A 90 -0.67 -9.45 -5.42
C LEU A 90 -0.29 -9.12 -6.87
N GLY A 91 -1.29 -9.00 -7.73
CA GLY A 91 -1.17 -8.89 -9.16
C GLY A 91 -2.24 -7.92 -9.57
N ARG A 92 -1.79 -6.79 -10.15
CA ARG A 92 -2.52 -5.65 -10.71
C ARG A 92 -4.03 -5.87 -10.78
N SER A 93 -4.69 -5.85 -9.62
CA SER A 93 -6.12 -6.13 -9.54
C SER A 93 -6.81 -4.80 -9.76
N THR A 94 -7.53 -4.70 -10.86
CA THR A 94 -8.59 -3.71 -11.01
C THR A 94 -9.70 -4.13 -10.05
N ALA A 95 -9.58 -3.78 -8.77
CA ALA A 95 -10.64 -3.98 -7.79
C ALA A 95 -11.80 -3.01 -8.10
N GLY A 96 -12.42 -3.19 -9.26
CA GLY A 96 -13.78 -2.78 -9.54
C GLY A 96 -14.65 -3.98 -9.28
N CYS A 97 -15.51 -3.90 -8.26
CA CYS A 97 -16.63 -4.83 -8.17
C CYS A 97 -17.45 -4.67 -9.46
N ALA A 98 -17.30 -5.59 -10.43
CA ALA A 98 -18.10 -5.55 -11.65
C ALA A 98 -19.59 -5.57 -11.27
N GLY A 99 -20.31 -4.59 -11.83
CA GLY A 99 -21.70 -4.22 -11.54
C GLY A 99 -22.66 -5.37 -11.73
#